data_AF-A0AA92M6N4-F1
#
_entry.id   AF-A0AA92M6N4-F1
#
_cell.length_a   1.000
_cell.length_b   1.000
_cell.length_c   1.000
_cell.angle_alpha   90.00
_cell.angle_beta   90.00
_cell.angle_gamma   90.00
#
_symmetry.space_group_name_H-M   'P 1'
#
loop_
_entity.id
_entity.type
_entity.pdbx_description
1 polymer ?
#
loop_
_entity_poly.entity_id
_entity_poly.type
_entity_poly.pdbx_seq_one_letter_code
_entity_poly.pdbx_strand_id
1 'polypeptide(L)'
;MRQAPLEFARAVYGINDHSSGRTDTMAAREVARAQRQGMPVTEERAEQRARAYLPTAGQEHCPRCWVVYGQKNPLRFRDTAAERPETALCHACGAEYATSPD
;
A
#
# COMPACT_ATOMS: atom_id res chain seq x y z
N MET A 1 -0.88 6.96 10.79
CA MET A 1 -1.62 6.09 9.84
C MET A 1 -1.52 4.61 10.21
N ARG A 2 -2.65 3.93 10.49
CA ARG A 2 -2.72 2.47 10.74
C ARG A 2 -2.96 1.62 9.47
N GLN A 3 -2.49 2.09 8.31
CA GLN A 3 -2.84 1.53 7.00
C GLN A 3 -1.94 0.35 6.57
N ALA A 4 -0.75 0.19 7.14
CA ALA A 4 0.17 -0.89 6.75
C ALA A 4 -0.36 -2.32 7.01
N PRO A 5 -1.04 -2.62 8.14
CA PRO A 5 -1.69 -3.93 8.33
C PRO A 5 -2.79 -4.21 7.29
N LEU A 6 -3.52 -3.18 6.83
CA LEU A 6 -4.53 -3.33 5.79
C LEU A 6 -3.90 -3.60 4.42
N GLU A 7 -2.78 -2.94 4.11
CA GLU A 7 -2.00 -3.22 2.89
C GLU A 7 -1.32 -4.59 2.94
N PHE A 8 -0.96 -5.10 4.13
CA PHE A 8 -0.53 -6.49 4.29
C PHE A 8 -1.65 -7.47 3.94
N ALA A 9 -2.85 -7.31 4.51
CA ALA A 9 -4.00 -8.15 4.17
C ALA A 9 -4.32 -8.11 2.66
N ARG A 10 -4.22 -6.92 2.04
CA ARG A 10 -4.37 -6.76 0.58
C ARG A 10 -3.29 -7.50 -0.20
N ALA A 11 -2.03 -7.49 0.25
CA ALA A 11 -0.93 -8.21 -0.37
C ALA A 11 -1.15 -9.74 -0.30
N VAL A 12 -1.53 -10.27 0.87
CA VAL A 12 -1.85 -11.70 1.05
C VAL A 12 -3.01 -12.12 0.15
N TYR A 13 -4.07 -11.31 0.10
CA TYR A 13 -5.20 -11.56 -0.80
C TYR A 13 -4.75 -11.58 -2.27
N GLY A 14 -3.93 -10.63 -2.69
CA GLY A 14 -3.39 -10.57 -4.05
C GLY A 14 -2.47 -11.75 -4.38
N ILE A 15 -1.67 -12.23 -3.43
CA ILE A 15 -0.82 -13.43 -3.59
C ILE A 15 -1.71 -14.65 -3.84
N ASN A 16 -2.75 -14.83 -3.02
CA ASN A 16 -3.67 -15.97 -3.12
C ASN A 16 -4.48 -15.95 -4.42
N ASP A 17 -4.94 -14.78 -4.84
CA ASP A 17 -5.63 -14.62 -6.13
C ASP A 17 -4.71 -14.96 -7.30
N HIS A 18 -3.50 -14.40 -7.30
CA HIS A 18 -2.53 -14.64 -8.35
C HIS A 18 -2.13 -16.12 -8.44
N SER A 19 -1.87 -16.79 -7.32
CA SER A 19 -1.52 -18.21 -7.29
C SER A 19 -2.68 -19.11 -7.72
N SER A 20 -3.91 -18.69 -7.48
CA SER A 20 -5.13 -19.39 -7.91
C SER A 20 -5.54 -19.06 -9.37
N GLY A 21 -4.75 -18.27 -10.09
CA GLY A 21 -5.03 -17.86 -11.47
C GLY A 21 -6.05 -16.72 -11.63
N ARG A 22 -6.58 -16.16 -10.53
CA ARG A 22 -7.50 -15.00 -10.53
C ARG A 22 -6.72 -13.70 -10.71
N THR A 23 -6.28 -13.43 -11.94
CA THR A 23 -5.40 -12.28 -12.25
C THR A 23 -6.15 -10.99 -12.60
N ASP A 24 -7.46 -11.01 -12.57
CA ASP A 24 -8.34 -9.87 -12.87
C ASP A 24 -8.57 -8.95 -11.67
N THR A 25 -8.32 -9.42 -10.45
CA THR A 25 -8.45 -8.59 -9.25
C THR A 25 -7.34 -7.55 -9.17
N MET A 26 -7.67 -6.37 -8.63
CA MET A 26 -6.68 -5.29 -8.49
C MET A 26 -5.48 -5.69 -7.62
N ALA A 27 -5.71 -6.52 -6.60
CA ALA A 27 -4.64 -7.01 -5.73
C ALA A 27 -3.72 -8.00 -6.45
N ALA A 28 -4.27 -8.94 -7.22
CA ALA A 28 -3.48 -9.87 -8.02
C ALA A 28 -2.67 -9.16 -9.11
N ARG A 29 -3.26 -8.14 -9.77
CA ARG A 29 -2.57 -7.31 -10.77
C ARG A 29 -1.38 -6.58 -10.18
N GLU A 30 -1.50 -6.09 -8.95
CA GLU A 30 -0.41 -5.39 -8.26
C GLU A 30 0.74 -6.36 -7.91
N VAL A 31 0.42 -7.56 -7.43
CA VAL A 31 1.41 -8.63 -7.19
C VAL A 31 2.11 -9.03 -8.50
N ALA A 32 1.36 -9.24 -9.58
CA ALA A 32 1.92 -9.55 -10.89
C ALA A 32 2.82 -8.42 -11.41
N ARG A 33 2.44 -7.15 -11.17
CA ARG A 33 3.26 -5.99 -11.54
C ARG A 33 4.57 -5.96 -10.77
N ALA A 34 4.54 -6.18 -9.46
CA ALA A 34 5.74 -6.26 -8.63
C ALA A 34 6.67 -7.39 -9.11
N GLN A 35 6.13 -8.58 -9.40
CA GLN A 35 6.90 -9.69 -9.94
C GLN A 35 7.57 -9.35 -11.28
N ARG A 36 6.86 -8.70 -12.21
CA ARG A 36 7.45 -8.23 -13.48
C ARG A 36 8.57 -7.20 -13.31
N GLN A 37 8.59 -6.47 -12.19
CA GLN A 37 9.65 -5.52 -11.84
C GLN A 37 10.80 -6.18 -11.06
N GLY A 38 10.83 -7.51 -10.96
CA GLY A 38 11.86 -8.25 -10.22
C GLY A 38 11.68 -8.21 -8.70
N MET A 39 10.50 -7.84 -8.22
CA MET A 39 10.16 -7.77 -6.80
C MET A 39 9.16 -8.87 -6.44
N PRO A 40 9.62 -10.10 -6.14
CA PRO A 40 8.73 -11.16 -5.69
C PRO A 40 8.10 -10.78 -4.35
N VAL A 41 6.76 -10.74 -4.35
CA VAL A 41 5.94 -10.45 -3.17
C VAL A 41 5.63 -11.78 -2.48
N THR A 42 6.20 -11.99 -1.30
CA THR A 42 5.87 -13.12 -0.43
C THR A 42 5.12 -12.62 0.80
N GLU A 43 4.30 -13.48 1.40
CA GLU A 43 3.58 -13.16 2.65
C GLU A 43 4.56 -12.73 3.74
N GLU A 44 5.63 -13.49 3.97
CA GLU A 44 6.67 -13.17 4.96
C GLU A 44 7.28 -11.78 4.75
N ARG A 45 7.67 -11.43 3.52
CA ARG A 45 8.26 -10.11 3.24
C ARG A 45 7.25 -8.99 3.41
N ALA A 46 6.02 -9.20 2.96
CA ALA A 46 4.94 -8.23 3.13
C ALA A 46 4.65 -8.01 4.63
N GLU A 47 4.63 -9.07 5.43
CA GLU A 47 4.42 -9.01 6.87
C GLU A 47 5.56 -8.25 7.58
N GLN A 48 6.82 -8.64 7.32
CA GLN A 48 8.00 -7.97 7.89
C GLN A 48 7.98 -6.47 7.60
N ARG A 49 7.67 -6.07 6.37
CA ARG A 49 7.57 -4.66 5.98
C ARG A 49 6.40 -3.96 6.66
N ALA A 50 5.24 -4.59 6.75
CA ALA A 50 4.08 -4.01 7.42
C ALA A 50 4.34 -3.76 8.90
N ARG A 51 5.01 -4.70 9.59
CA ARG A 51 5.44 -4.56 10.99
C ARG A 51 6.51 -3.48 11.18
N ALA A 52 7.41 -3.34 10.21
CA ALA A 52 8.48 -2.33 10.22
C ALA A 52 8.02 -0.94 9.73
N TYR A 53 6.74 -0.77 9.41
CA TYR A 53 6.23 0.49 8.89
C TYR A 53 6.11 1.53 10.01
N LEU A 54 7.03 2.50 10.01
CA LEU A 54 7.09 3.60 10.97
C LEU A 54 6.91 4.93 10.22
N PRO A 55 5.65 5.44 10.09
CA PRO A 55 5.39 6.72 9.43
C PRO A 55 5.80 7.89 10.33
N THR A 56 6.49 8.88 9.75
CA THR A 56 6.76 10.16 10.41
C THR A 56 5.66 11.15 10.02
N ALA A 57 5.06 11.81 11.01
CA ALA A 57 4.01 12.81 10.77
C ALA A 57 4.50 13.94 9.83
N GLY A 58 3.73 14.25 8.80
CA GLY A 58 4.06 15.25 7.78
C GLY A 58 5.11 14.81 6.74
N GLN A 59 5.64 13.59 6.85
CA GLN A 59 6.59 12.99 5.92
C GLN A 59 6.26 11.51 5.66
N GLU A 60 4.99 11.16 5.71
CA GLU A 60 4.55 9.79 5.54
C GLU A 60 4.88 9.28 4.14
N HIS A 61 5.28 8.02 4.08
CA HIS A 61 5.49 7.30 2.83
C HIS A 61 4.33 6.32 2.61
N CYS A 62 4.05 5.96 1.36
CA CYS A 62 2.92 5.12 1.02
C CYS A 62 3.07 3.70 1.60
N PRO A 63 2.12 3.23 2.43
CA PRO A 63 2.18 1.89 3.01
C PRO A 63 2.04 0.80 1.94
N ARG A 64 1.28 1.00 0.86
CA ARG A 64 1.22 0.03 -0.26
C ARG A 64 2.56 -0.13 -0.95
N CYS A 65 3.20 0.99 -1.30
CA CYS A 65 4.52 0.95 -1.94
C CYS A 65 5.57 0.29 -1.03
N TRP A 66 5.50 0.57 0.28
CA TRP A 66 6.40 -0.05 1.23
C TRP A 66 6.16 -1.55 1.35
N VAL A 67 4.92 -1.99 1.62
CA VAL A 67 4.59 -3.41 1.83
C VAL A 67 4.89 -4.23 0.57
N VAL A 68 4.40 -3.80 -0.59
CA VAL A 68 4.50 -4.57 -1.84
C VAL A 68 5.88 -4.43 -2.49
N TYR A 69 6.40 -3.21 -2.61
CA TYR A 69 7.60 -2.92 -3.39
C TYR A 69 8.84 -2.65 -2.53
N GLY A 70 8.70 -2.44 -1.22
CA GLY A 70 9.82 -2.04 -0.35
C GLY A 70 10.28 -0.60 -0.61
N GLN A 71 9.44 0.22 -1.24
CA GLN A 71 9.78 1.58 -1.66
C GLN A 71 9.11 2.62 -0.77
N LYS A 72 9.89 3.59 -0.29
CA LYS A 72 9.40 4.76 0.44
C LYS A 72 9.01 5.86 -0.54
N ASN A 73 7.78 5.79 -1.05
CA ASN A 73 7.24 6.85 -1.90
C ASN A 73 6.48 7.86 -1.04
N PRO A 74 6.81 9.16 -1.06
CA PRO A 74 6.15 10.15 -0.21
C PRO A 74 4.67 10.28 -0.57
N LEU A 75 3.84 10.46 0.47
CA LEU A 75 2.42 10.80 0.31
C LEU A 75 2.28 12.31 0.16
N ARG A 76 1.36 12.72 -0.71
CA ARG A 76 0.90 14.11 -0.80
C ARG A 76 -0.41 14.23 -0.05
N PHE A 77 -0.43 15.09 0.95
CA PHE A 77 -1.61 15.41 1.74
C PHE A 77 -2.43 16.47 1.00
N ARG A 78 -3.74 16.27 0.95
CA ARG A 78 -4.69 17.26 0.48
C ARG A 78 -5.49 17.75 1.67
N ASP A 79 -5.42 19.06 1.90
CA ASP A 79 -6.10 19.73 2.99
C ASP A 79 -7.62 19.51 2.94
N THR A 80 -8.21 19.44 4.13
CA THR A 80 -9.65 19.31 4.36
C THR A 80 -10.41 20.44 3.62
N ALA A 81 -11.42 20.06 2.84
CA ALA A 81 -12.47 20.99 2.40
C ALA A 81 -13.73 20.71 3.22
N ALA A 82 -14.66 21.68 3.31
CA ALA A 82 -15.89 21.55 4.10
C ALA A 82 -16.72 20.29 3.81
N GLU A 83 -16.53 19.67 2.64
CA GLU A 83 -17.25 18.48 2.17
C GLU A 83 -16.36 17.23 2.01
N ARG A 84 -15.06 17.28 2.32
CA ARG A 84 -14.13 16.17 2.08
C ARG A 84 -13.14 15.96 3.24
N PRO A 85 -13.03 14.72 3.76
CA PRO A 85 -12.00 14.39 4.74
C PRO A 85 -10.62 14.59 4.13
N GLU A 86 -9.64 14.90 4.97
CA GLU A 86 -8.24 14.96 4.56
C GLU A 86 -7.81 13.60 3.98
N THR A 87 -7.10 13.63 2.85
CA THR A 87 -6.59 12.42 2.20
C THR A 87 -5.11 12.51 1.88
N ALA A 88 -4.46 11.35 1.93
CA ALA A 88 -3.06 11.18 1.56
C ALA A 88 -2.96 10.33 0.29
N LEU A 89 -2.32 10.90 -0.74
CA LEU A 89 -2.25 10.32 -2.09
C LEU A 89 -0.81 9.93 -2.47
N CYS A 90 -0.64 8.70 -2.94
CA CYS A 90 0.62 8.22 -3.50
C CYS A 90 0.65 8.41 -5.02
N HIS A 91 1.62 9.17 -5.53
CA HIS A 91 1.76 9.37 -6.99
C HIS A 91 2.38 8.17 -7.71
N ALA A 92 3.06 7.27 -7.00
CA ALA A 92 3.72 6.12 -7.59
C ALA A 92 2.73 4.98 -7.89
N CYS A 93 1.82 4.65 -6.96
CA CYS A 93 0.85 3.57 -7.12
C CYS A 93 -0.61 4.05 -7.23
N GLY A 94 -0.87 5.34 -7.06
CA GLY A 94 -2.22 5.92 -7.12
C GLY A 94 -3.08 5.62 -5.88
N ALA A 95 -2.52 5.04 -4.81
CA ALA A 95 -3.28 4.77 -3.60
C ALA A 95 -3.71 6.06 -2.89
N GLU A 96 -4.94 6.06 -2.39
CA GLU A 96 -5.51 7.12 -1.55
C GLU A 96 -5.86 6.56 -0.18
N TYR A 97 -5.52 7.31 0.87
CA TYR A 97 -5.79 6.96 2.25
C TYR A 97 -6.55 8.09 2.91
N ALA A 98 -7.66 7.79 3.58
CA ALA A 98 -8.25 8.73 4.51
C ALA A 98 -7.26 8.95 5.68
N THR A 99 -6.93 10.20 5.96
CA THR A 99 -6.27 10.57 7.21
C THR A 99 -7.40 10.84 8.20
N SER A 100 -7.51 9.99 9.23
CA SER A 100 -8.42 10.33 10.33
C SER A 100 -7.87 11.58 11.01
N PRO A 101 -8.69 12.62 11.25
CA PRO A 101 -8.44 13.45 12.41
C PRO A 101 -8.61 12.53 13.62
N ASP A 102 -7.59 12.43 14.48
CA ASP A 102 -7.65 11.63 15.71
C ASP A 102 -8.88 11.98 16.57
#